data_AF-E1VM55-F1
#
_entry.id   AF-E1VM55-F1
#
_cell.length_a   1.000
_cell.length_b   1.000
_cell.length_c   1.000
_cell.angle_alpha   90.00
_cell.angle_beta   90.00
_cell.angle_gamma   90.00
#
_symmetry.space_group_name_H-M   'P 1'
#
loop_
_entity.id
_entity.type
_entity.pdbx_description
1 polymer ?
#
loop_
_entity_poly.entity_id
_entity_poly.type
_entity_poly.pdbx_seq_one_letter_code
_entity_poly.pdbx_strand_id
1 'polypeptide(L)'
;MNAASPIAETARLEAATETLAEYIGYLSGEIDAEQEKVEPNTERITALERELDTVLGERRALTPNNRDIINRALYVYAPMLKPMHA
;
A
#
# COMPACT_ATOMS: atom_id res chain seq x y z
N MET A 1 -17.27 -23.50 -10.92
CA MET A 1 -16.47 -22.29 -10.60
C MET A 1 -15.01 -22.69 -10.76
N ASN A 2 -14.29 -22.11 -11.72
CA ASN A 2 -12.86 -22.41 -11.90
C ASN A 2 -12.12 -21.76 -10.73
N ALA A 3 -11.61 -22.58 -9.79
CA ALA A 3 -10.67 -22.09 -8.79
C ALA A 3 -9.43 -21.57 -9.53
N ALA A 4 -8.89 -20.43 -9.10
CA ALA A 4 -7.64 -19.94 -9.65
C ALA A 4 -6.55 -21.00 -9.42
N SER A 5 -5.62 -21.15 -10.36
CA SER A 5 -4.47 -22.03 -10.17
C SER A 5 -3.71 -21.59 -8.91
N PRO A 6 -3.19 -22.51 -8.08
CA PRO A 6 -2.38 -22.17 -6.91
C PRO A 6 -1.22 -21.21 -7.23
N ILE A 7 -0.65 -21.31 -8.43
CA ILE A 7 0.39 -20.39 -8.92
C ILE A 7 -0.13 -18.95 -9.03
N ALA A 8 -1.35 -18.78 -9.53
CA ALA A 8 -1.98 -17.45 -9.66
C ALA A 8 -2.34 -16.87 -8.30
N GLU A 9 -2.72 -17.69 -7.33
CA GLU A 9 -2.99 -17.23 -5.96
C GLU A 9 -1.70 -16.78 -5.27
N THR A 10 -0.62 -17.54 -5.38
CA THR A 10 0.71 -17.15 -4.89
C THR A 10 1.19 -15.86 -5.54
N ALA A 11 1.14 -15.75 -6.87
CA ALA A 11 1.59 -14.55 -7.58
C ALA A 11 0.80 -13.29 -7.17
N ARG A 12 -0.52 -13.41 -6.93
CA ARG A 12 -1.33 -12.30 -6.44
C ARG A 12 -0.95 -11.90 -5.01
N LEU A 13 -0.67 -12.87 -4.15
CA LEU A 13 -0.24 -12.60 -2.78
C LEU A 13 1.13 -11.92 -2.77
N GLU A 14 2.08 -12.39 -3.57
CA GLU A 14 3.40 -11.77 -3.72
C GLU A 14 3.29 -10.34 -4.24
N ALA A 15 2.52 -10.12 -5.32
CA ALA A 15 2.32 -8.78 -5.86
C ALA A 15 1.63 -7.83 -4.85
N ALA A 16 0.63 -8.30 -4.11
CA ALA A 16 0.01 -7.53 -3.04
C ALA A 16 0.99 -7.23 -1.90
N THR A 17 1.85 -8.20 -1.58
CA THR A 17 2.92 -8.06 -0.59
C THR A 17 3.89 -6.95 -1.03
N GLU A 18 4.42 -7.02 -2.24
CA GLU A 18 5.35 -6.01 -2.75
C GLU A 18 4.70 -4.62 -2.78
N THR A 19 3.48 -4.53 -3.33
CA THR A 19 2.73 -3.28 -3.44
C THR A 19 2.51 -2.60 -2.08
N LEU A 20 2.10 -3.36 -1.05
CA LEU A 20 1.91 -2.78 0.29
C LEU A 20 3.21 -2.27 0.89
N ALA A 21 4.32 -2.98 0.69
CA ALA A 21 5.62 -2.56 1.19
C ALA A 21 6.10 -1.27 0.51
N GLU A 22 5.91 -1.18 -0.80
CA GLU A 22 6.25 0.01 -1.58
C GLU A 22 5.37 1.20 -1.20
N TYR A 23 4.06 1.00 -1.04
CA TYR A 23 3.14 2.07 -0.66
C TYR A 23 3.41 2.59 0.76
N ILE A 24 3.82 1.71 1.69
CA ILE A 24 4.32 2.12 3.01
C ILE A 24 5.54 3.04 2.86
N GLY A 25 6.51 2.66 2.04
CA GLY A 25 7.70 3.47 1.77
C GLY A 25 7.35 4.84 1.17
N TYR A 26 6.41 4.86 0.22
CA TYR A 26 5.88 6.08 -0.37
C TYR A 26 5.26 7.01 0.68
N LEU A 27 4.36 6.50 1.51
CA LEU A 27 3.69 7.31 2.55
C LEU A 27 4.69 7.87 3.56
N SER A 28 5.66 7.06 3.99
CA SER A 28 6.75 7.54 4.85
C SER A 28 7.55 8.67 4.19
N GLY A 29 7.92 8.52 2.92
CA GLY A 29 8.63 9.56 2.17
C GLY A 29 7.81 10.84 2.01
N GLU A 30 6.50 10.74 1.77
CA GLU A 30 5.61 11.90 1.69
C GLU A 30 5.46 12.64 3.03
N ILE A 31 5.44 11.90 4.14
CA ILE A 31 5.43 12.48 5.49
C ILE A 31 6.72 13.26 5.74
N ASP A 32 7.87 12.63 5.50
CA ASP A 32 9.17 13.25 5.68
C ASP A 32 9.30 14.52 4.79
N ALA A 33 8.91 14.42 3.52
CA ALA A 33 8.94 15.54 2.58
C ALA A 33 8.02 16.70 2.98
N GLU A 34 6.85 16.42 3.59
CA GLU A 34 5.96 17.47 4.10
C GLU A 34 6.51 18.12 5.37
N GLN A 35 7.16 17.34 6.25
CA GLN A 35 7.79 17.83 7.48
C GLN A 35 9.00 18.72 7.20
N GLU A 36 9.74 18.47 6.12
CA GLU A 36 10.92 19.25 5.72
C GLU A 36 10.60 20.61 5.08
N LYS A 37 9.32 20.91 4.81
CA LYS A 37 8.92 22.20 4.23
C LYS A 37 9.16 23.34 5.21
N VAL A 38 9.39 24.54 4.66
CA VAL A 38 9.52 25.79 5.44
C VAL A 38 8.29 26.04 6.32
N GLU A 39 7.10 25.71 5.79
CA GLU A 39 5.83 25.75 6.51
C GLU A 39 5.10 24.40 6.31
N PRO A 40 5.30 23.42 7.22
CA PRO A 40 4.66 22.10 7.11
C PRO A 40 3.14 22.16 7.26
N ASN A 41 2.41 21.41 6.44
CA ASN A 41 0.97 21.24 6.62
C ASN A 41 0.67 20.08 7.58
N THR A 42 0.33 20.42 8.83
CA THR A 42 0.01 19.43 9.88
C THR A 42 -1.20 18.56 9.54
N GLU A 43 -2.23 19.11 8.89
CA GLU A 43 -3.41 18.34 8.52
C GLU A 43 -3.09 17.27 7.48
N ARG A 44 -2.22 17.60 6.51
CA ARG A 44 -1.72 16.64 5.53
C ARG A 44 -0.88 15.56 6.18
N ILE A 45 0.05 15.92 7.08
CA ILE A 45 0.87 14.95 7.81
C ILE A 45 -0.03 13.97 8.57
N THR A 46 -1.01 14.48 9.33
CA THR A 46 -1.95 13.62 10.07
C THR A 46 -2.77 12.71 9.14
N ALA A 47 -3.16 13.18 7.97
CA ALA A 47 -3.86 12.36 6.99
C ALA A 47 -2.96 11.23 6.45
N LEU A 48 -1.72 11.54 6.10
CA LEU A 48 -0.73 10.57 5.63
C LEU A 48 -0.37 9.53 6.72
N GLU A 49 -0.21 9.96 7.98
CA GLU A 49 0.05 9.06 9.10
C GLU A 49 -1.10 8.08 9.36
N ARG A 50 -2.35 8.53 9.24
CA ARG A 50 -3.54 7.67 9.37
C ARG A 50 -3.63 6.64 8.24
N GLU A 51 -3.29 7.06 7.03
CA GLU A 51 -3.22 6.15 5.90
C GLU A 51 -2.09 5.14 6.08
N LEU A 52 -0.91 5.58 6.52
CA LEU A 52 0.23 4.73 6.81
C LEU A 52 -0.11 3.67 7.88
N ASP A 53 -0.77 4.06 8.98
CA ASP A 53 -1.21 3.12 10.01
C ASP A 53 -2.22 2.09 9.46
N THR A 54 -3.14 2.53 8.61
CA THR A 54 -4.09 1.65 7.92
C THR A 54 -3.36 0.62 7.05
N VAL A 55 -2.42 1.05 6.22
CA VAL A 55 -1.66 0.18 5.31
C VAL A 55 -0.73 -0.76 6.08
N LEU A 56 -0.13 -0.30 7.20
CA LEU A 56 0.64 -1.15 8.11
C LEU A 56 -0.23 -2.23 8.76
N GLY A 57 -1.46 -1.88 9.17
CA GLY A 57 -2.45 -2.83 9.66
C GLY A 57 -2.80 -3.87 8.60
N GLU A 58 -3.08 -3.43 7.38
CA GLU A 58 -3.37 -4.31 6.25
C GLU A 58 -2.20 -5.25 5.92
N ARG A 59 -0.97 -4.72 5.94
CA ARG A 59 0.25 -5.51 5.75
C ARG A 59 0.39 -6.63 6.79
N ARG A 60 0.11 -6.34 8.07
CA ARG A 60 0.16 -7.33 9.15
C ARG A 60 -0.95 -8.37 9.04
N ALA A 61 -2.12 -7.98 8.52
CA ALA A 61 -3.29 -8.84 8.35
C ALA A 61 -3.32 -9.60 7.00
N LEU A 62 -2.33 -9.37 6.13
CA LEU A 62 -2.26 -9.99 4.82
C LEU A 62 -2.04 -11.51 4.95
N THR A 63 -2.97 -12.27 4.40
CA THR A 63 -2.89 -13.73 4.28
C THR A 63 -3.41 -14.14 2.91
N PRO A 64 -3.10 -15.34 2.40
CA PRO A 64 -3.64 -15.82 1.12
C PRO A 64 -5.17 -15.78 1.03
N ASN A 65 -5.86 -15.89 2.17
CA ASN A 65 -7.32 -15.91 2.23
C ASN A 65 -7.94 -14.51 2.33
N ASN A 66 -7.15 -13.47 2.62
CA ASN A 66 -7.65 -12.12 2.80
C ASN A 66 -7.76 -11.37 1.46
N ARG A 67 -8.75 -11.78 0.66
CA ARG A 67 -8.95 -11.28 -0.71
C ARG A 67 -9.20 -9.78 -0.77
N ASP A 68 -9.79 -9.19 0.26
CA ASP A 68 -10.08 -7.76 0.29
C ASP A 68 -8.80 -6.92 0.36
N ILE A 69 -7.85 -7.32 1.22
CA ILE A 69 -6.54 -6.67 1.28
C ILE A 69 -5.75 -6.89 -0.01
N ILE A 70 -5.73 -8.12 -0.53
CA ILE A 70 -5.05 -8.43 -1.81
C ILE A 70 -5.62 -7.55 -2.92
N ASN A 71 -6.94 -7.43 -3.05
CA ASN A 71 -7.56 -6.62 -4.08
C ASN A 71 -7.29 -5.12 -3.88
N ARG A 72 -7.28 -4.64 -2.63
CA ARG A 72 -6.97 -3.23 -2.36
C ARG A 72 -5.52 -2.90 -2.72
N ALA A 73 -4.58 -3.77 -2.38
CA ALA A 73 -3.20 -3.62 -2.82
C ALA A 73 -3.11 -3.54 -4.35
N LEU A 74 -3.67 -4.51 -5.06
CA LEU A 74 -3.52 -4.61 -6.52
C LEU A 74 -4.30 -3.55 -7.31
N TYR A 75 -5.42 -3.04 -6.79
CA TYR A 75 -6.34 -2.19 -7.55
C TYR A 75 -6.53 -0.79 -6.97
N VAL A 76 -6.07 -0.52 -5.75
CA VAL A 76 -6.10 0.82 -5.13
C VAL A 76 -4.69 1.37 -4.99
N TYR A 77 -3.79 0.66 -4.31
CA TYR A 77 -2.45 1.17 -4.02
C TYR A 77 -1.49 1.08 -5.21
N ALA A 78 -1.46 -0.05 -5.93
CA ALA A 78 -0.57 -0.20 -7.10
C ALA A 78 -0.79 0.90 -8.17
N PRO A 79 -2.03 1.32 -8.51
CA PRO A 79 -2.26 2.47 -9.38
C PRO A 79 -1.67 3.80 -8.88
N MET A 80 -1.66 4.03 -7.56
CA MET A 80 -1.11 5.25 -6.96
C MET A 80 0.41 5.32 -7.07
N LEU A 81 1.08 4.17 -7.14
CA LEU A 81 2.53 4.06 -7.29
C LEU A 81 3.00 4.22 -8.74
N LYS A 82 2.14 3.99 -9.75
CA LYS A 82 2.53 4.06 -11.17
C LYS A 82 3.23 5.36 -11.60
N PRO A 83 2.82 6.56 -11.15
CA PRO A 83 3.51 7.79 -11.53
C PRO A 83 4.96 7.87 -11.03
N MET A 84 5.35 7.08 -10.04
CA MET A 84 6.71 7.07 -9.48
C MET A 84 7.70 6.28 -10.34
N HIS A 85 7.21 5.41 -11.22
CA HIS A 85 8.04 4.57 -12.11
C HIS A 85 8.10 5.08 -13.56
N ALA A 86 7.52 6.26 -13.83
CA ALA A 86 7.42 6.85 -15.16
C ALA A 86 8.62 7.73 -15.52
#